data_AF-A0A560I212-F1
#
_entry.id   AF-A0A560I212-F1
#
_cell.length_a   1.000
_cell.length_b   1.000
_cell.length_c   1.000
_cell.angle_alpha   90.00
_cell.angle_beta   90.00
_cell.angle_gamma   90.00
#
_symmetry.space_group_name_H-M   'P 1'
#
loop_
_entity.id
_entity.type
_entity.pdbx_description
1 polymer ?
#
loop_
_entity_poly.entity_id
_entity_poly.type
_entity_poly.pdbx_seq_one_letter_code
_entity_poly.pdbx_strand_id
1 'polypeptide(L)' 'MPTVTLSATPKGNGFQATVTFPGDGVSISSAETYPTIAEALTAAALKLLDMPERLEAMDRPEPLTTR' A
#
# COMPACT_ATOMS: atom_id res chain seq x y z
N MET A 1 6.95 16.11 1.19
CA MET A 1 5.79 15.44 0.58
C MET A 1 6.01 13.94 0.72
N PRO A 2 5.10 13.19 1.36
CA PRO A 2 5.18 11.73 1.37
C PRO A 2 4.89 11.19 -0.05
N THR A 3 5.79 10.36 -0.59
CA THR A 3 5.59 9.69 -1.89
C THR A 3 5.05 8.30 -1.65
N VAL A 4 3.82 8.05 -2.09
CA VAL A 4 3.20 6.71 -2.04
C VAL A 4 3.37 6.06 -3.41
N THR A 5 3.93 4.86 -3.44
CA THR A 5 4.14 4.10 -4.68
C THR A 5 3.09 3.02 -4.81
N LEU A 6 2.34 3.01 -5.91
CA LEU A 6 1.48 1.88 -6.26
C LEU A 6 2.13 1.09 -7.40
N SER A 7 2.34 -0.21 -7.16
CA SER A 7 2.92 -1.12 -8.14
C SER A 7 2.00 -2.31 -8.34
N ALA A 8 1.92 -2.85 -9.56
CA ALA A 8 1.23 -4.09 -9.84
C ALA A 8 2.21 -5.11 -10.38
N THR A 9 2.28 -6.28 -9.74
CA THR A 9 3.14 -7.38 -10.14
C THR A 9 2.28 -8.53 -10.68
N PRO A 10 2.66 -9.15 -11.81
CA PRO A 10 1.97 -10.33 -12.31
C PRO A 10 2.17 -11.49 -11.33
N LYS A 11 1.08 -12.17 -10.97
CA LYS A 11 1.06 -13.30 -10.04
C LYS A 11 -0.01 -14.30 -10.48
N GLY A 12 0.43 -15.51 -10.85
CA GLY A 12 -0.47 -16.54 -11.39
C GLY A 12 -1.13 -16.08 -12.69
N ASN A 13 -2.46 -16.18 -12.75
CA ASN A 13 -3.27 -15.77 -13.91
C ASN A 13 -3.73 -14.29 -13.86
N GLY A 14 -3.15 -13.48 -12.97
CA GLY A 14 -3.56 -12.09 -12.79
C GLY A 14 -2.44 -11.20 -12.26
N PHE A 15 -2.83 -10.09 -11.64
CA PHE A 15 -1.97 -9.05 -11.10
C PHE A 15 -2.29 -8.84 -9.62
N GLN A 16 -1.26 -8.79 -8.80
CA GLN A 16 -1.35 -8.35 -7.42
C GLN A 16 -0.82 -6.92 -7.34
N ALA A 17 -1.55 -6.01 -6.72
CA ALA A 17 -1.04 -4.67 -6.50
C ALA A 17 -0.50 -4.51 -5.09
N THR A 18 0.51 -3.66 -4.94
CA THR A 18 1.11 -3.30 -3.67
C THR A 18 1.24 -1.78 -3.60
N VAL A 19 0.71 -1.21 -2.53
CA VAL A 19 0.90 0.18 -2.14
C VAL A 19 2.02 0.22 -1.12
N THR A 20 3.09 0.93 -1.45
CA THR A 20 4.24 1.13 -0.57
C THR A 20 4.23 2.57 -0.08
N PHE A 21 4.25 2.72 1.24
CA PHE A 21 4.33 4.01 1.90
C PHE A 21 5.78 4.42 2.17
N PRO A 22 6.06 5.73 2.24
CA PRO A 22 7.35 6.24 2.66
C PRO A 22 7.57 5.99 4.17
N GLY A 23 8.81 5.72 4.59
CA GLY A 23 9.17 5.45 6.00
C GLY A 23 9.34 3.96 6.32
N ASP A 24 8.95 3.55 7.54
CA ASP A 24 9.17 2.23 8.22
C ASP A 24 8.51 0.99 7.54
N GLY A 25 8.28 1.03 6.23
CA GLY A 25 8.11 -0.16 5.41
C GLY A 25 6.70 -0.75 5.36
N VAL A 26 5.67 -0.01 5.78
CA VAL A 26 4.29 -0.50 5.61
C VAL A 26 3.98 -0.60 4.12
N SER A 27 3.76 -1.83 3.67
CA SER A 27 3.30 -2.13 2.32
C SER A 27 1.97 -2.87 2.40
N ILE A 28 0.96 -2.34 1.72
CA ILE A 28 -0.38 -2.95 1.64
C ILE A 28 -0.51 -3.61 0.29
N SER A 29 -0.61 -4.94 0.27
CA SER A 29 -0.90 -5.69 -0.94
C SER A 29 -2.40 -5.98 -1.08
N SER A 30 -2.86 -6.05 -2.32
CA SER A 30 -4.20 -6.50 -2.67
C SER A 30 -4.41 -7.90 -2.09
N ALA A 31 -5.60 -8.13 -1.53
CA ALA A 31 -5.94 -9.39 -0.88
C ALA A 31 -5.85 -10.58 -1.85
N GLU A 32 -6.13 -10.32 -3.12
CA GLU A 32 -6.18 -11.32 -4.19
C GLU A 32 -5.51 -10.81 -5.47
N THR A 33 -5.40 -11.70 -6.45
CA THR A 33 -4.94 -11.40 -7.82
C THR A 33 -6.11 -11.08 -8.72
N TYR A 34 -6.00 -10.00 -9.48
CA TYR A 34 -7.04 -9.50 -10.37
C TYR A 34 -6.66 -9.70 -11.85
N PRO A 35 -7.62 -9.84 -12.77
CA PRO A 35 -7.30 -10.08 -14.17
C PRO A 35 -6.62 -8.88 -14.85
N THR A 36 -6.81 -7.65 -14.34
CA THR A 36 -6.15 -6.44 -14.87
C THR A 36 -5.32 -5.70 -13.83
N ILE A 37 -4.31 -4.95 -14.30
CA ILE A 37 -3.50 -4.04 -13.48
C ILE A 37 -4.38 -2.99 -12.79
N ALA A 38 -5.36 -2.44 -13.53
CA ALA A 38 -6.26 -1.40 -13.01
C ALA A 38 -7.06 -1.92 -11.81
N GLU A 39 -7.69 -3.08 -11.93
CA GLU A 39 -8.46 -3.68 -10.83
C GLU A 39 -7.57 -4.01 -9.62
N ALA A 40 -6.36 -4.53 -9.86
CA ALA A 40 -5.42 -4.80 -8.79
C ALA A 40 -5.10 -3.51 -8.01
N LEU A 41 -4.73 -2.44 -8.73
CA LEU A 41 -4.41 -1.14 -8.14
C LEU A 41 -5.62 -0.54 -7.40
N THR A 42 -6.81 -0.61 -7.99
CA THR A 42 -8.06 -0.15 -7.35
C THR A 42 -8.31 -0.93 -6.06
N ALA A 43 -8.18 -2.25 -6.07
CA ALA A 43 -8.38 -3.07 -4.88
C ALA A 43 -7.36 -2.75 -3.77
N ALA A 44 -6.09 -2.53 -4.12
CA ALA A 44 -5.08 -2.13 -3.15
C ALA A 44 -5.34 -0.72 -2.58
N ALA A 45 -5.81 0.21 -3.42
CA ALA A 45 -6.22 1.55 -2.97
C ALA A 45 -7.47 1.52 -2.07
N LEU A 46 -8.48 0.70 -2.41
CA LEU A 46 -9.67 0.53 -1.57
C LEU A 46 -9.33 -0.07 -0.21
N LYS A 47 -8.47 -1.10 -0.18
CA LYS A 47 -8.00 -1.70 1.07
C LYS A 47 -7.24 -0.71 1.95
N LEU A 48 -6.52 0.22 1.33
CA LEU A 48 -5.85 1.31 2.02
C LEU A 48 -6.85 2.32 2.62
N LEU A 49 -7.94 2.62 1.91
CA LEU A 49 -9.02 3.46 2.45
C LEU A 49 -9.80 2.78 3.58
N ASP A 50 -9.87 1.45 3.58
CA ASP A 50 -10.48 0.63 4.63
C ASP A 50 -9.61 0.54 5.91
N MET A 51 -8.35 0.97 5.85
CA MET A 51 -7.40 0.96 6.97
C MET A 51 -6.90 2.37 7.31
N PRO A 52 -7.78 3.31 7.69
CA PRO A 52 -7.42 4.70 7.94
C PRO A 52 -6.37 4.86 9.05
N GLU A 53 -6.33 3.96 10.03
CA GLU A 53 -5.33 3.97 11.10
C GLU A 53 -3.88 3.84 10.58
N ARG A 54 -3.68 3.20 9.42
CA ARG A 54 -2.37 3.12 8.75
C ARG A 54 -1.99 4.43 8.07
N LEU A 55 -2.97 5.17 7.57
CA LEU A 55 -2.79 6.51 6.99
C LEU A 55 -2.50 7.53 8.10
N GLU A 56 -3.25 7.49 9.20
CA GLU A 56 -3.01 8.35 10.37
C GLU A 56 -1.64 8.09 11.01
N ALA A 57 -1.15 6.85 10.96
CA ALA A 57 0.20 6.52 11.41
C ALA A 57 1.29 7.22 10.57
N MET A 58 1.02 7.60 9.31
CA MET A 58 1.96 8.35 8.49
C MET A 58 2.08 9.83 8.88
N ASP A 59 1.00 10.42 9.39
CA ASP A 59 1.01 11.79 9.90
C ASP A 59 1.67 11.88 11.28
N ARG A 60 1.85 10.75 11.97
CA ARG A 60 2.58 10.70 13.22
C ARG A 60 4.07 10.88 12.92
N PRO A 61 4.75 11.89 13.50
CA PRO A 61 6.19 11.99 13.37
C PRO A 61 6.82 10.71 13.93
N GLU A 62 7.82 10.15 13.22
CA GLU A 62 8.62 9.03 13.72
C GLU A 62 9.02 9.35 15.16
N PRO A 63 8.79 8.44 16.13
CA PRO A 63 9.28 8.66 17.47
C PRO A 63 10.79 8.83 17.36
N LEU A 64 11.28 10.01 17.75
CA LEU A 64 12.70 10.30 17.88
C LEU A 64 13.29 9.19 18.75
N THR A 65 13.91 8.20 18.12
CA THR A 65 14.68 7.19 18.83
C THR A 65 15.88 7.92 19.39
N THR A 66 15.76 8.37 20.63
CA THR A 66 16.88 8.89 21.39
C THR A 66 17.82 7.71 21.60
N ARG A 67 18.95 7.72 20.88
CA ARG A 67 20.10 6.87 21.19
C ARG A 67 21.03 7.63 22.11
#